data_AF-A0A1Z4JGE1-F1
#
_entry.id   AF-A0A1Z4JGE1-F1
#
_cell.length_a   1.000
_cell.length_b   1.000
_cell.length_c   1.000
_cell.angle_alpha   90.00
_cell.angle_beta   90.00
_cell.angle_gamma   90.00
#
_symmetry.space_group_name_H-M   'P 1'
#
loop_
_entity.id
_entity.type
_entity.pdbx_description
1 polymer ?
#
loop_
_entity_poly.entity_id
_entity_poly.type
_entity_poly.pdbx_seq_one_letter_code
_entity_poly.pdbx_strand_id
1 'polypeptide(L)' 'MQEYMTSGVQLGLMVNPQNQEIEIYRQGQLREVRSLPTQFPGEAVLPGFMLQIDRFVED' A
#
# COMPACT_ATOMS: atom_id res chain seq x y z
N MET A 1 3.84 -3.66 10.58
CA MET A 1 2.55 -3.00 10.26
C MET A 1 1.59 -2.92 11.43
N GLN A 2 1.43 -3.98 12.24
CA GLN A 2 0.48 -3.96 13.36
C GLN A 2 0.69 -2.80 14.36
N GLU A 3 1.93 -2.49 14.75
CA GLU A 3 2.24 -1.36 15.65
C GLU A 3 1.76 0.00 15.13
N TYR A 4 1.93 0.27 13.83
CA TYR A 4 1.41 1.47 13.18
C TYR A 4 -0.12 1.53 13.22
N MET A 5 -0.77 0.39 12.96
CA MET A 5 -2.23 0.30 13.04
C MET A 5 -2.72 0.52 14.48
N THR A 6 -2.05 -0.06 15.47
CA THR A 6 -2.36 0.17 16.89
C THR A 6 -2.16 1.64 17.29
N SER A 7 -1.22 2.34 16.64
CA SER A 7 -0.95 3.76 16.86
C SER A 7 -1.92 4.70 16.12
N GLY A 8 -2.92 4.17 15.41
CA GLY A 8 -3.97 4.95 14.76
C GLY A 8 -3.69 5.34 13.30
N VAL A 9 -2.66 4.79 12.66
CA VAL A 9 -2.44 4.99 11.21
C VAL A 9 -3.65 4.47 10.43
N GLN A 10 -4.25 5.32 9.61
CA GLN A 10 -5.49 5.01 8.88
C GLN A 10 -5.25 4.21 7.60
N LEU A 11 -4.14 4.50 6.92
CA LEU A 11 -3.72 3.87 5.67
C LEU A 11 -2.22 3.59 5.71
N GLY A 12 -1.84 2.33 5.55
CA GLY A 12 -0.44 1.90 5.48
C GLY A 12 -0.16 1.16 4.18
N LEU A 13 1.00 1.43 3.58
CA LEU A 13 1.45 0.81 2.34
C LEU A 13 2.82 0.18 2.57
N MET A 14 2.95 -1.11 2.30
CA MET A 14 4.24 -1.81 2.33
C MET A 14 4.55 -2.33 0.95
N VAL A 15 5.58 -1.78 0.32
CA VAL A 15 6.04 -2.23 -0.99
C VAL A 15 7.05 -3.36 -0.79
N ASN A 16 6.86 -4.47 -1.49
CA ASN A 16 7.76 -5.61 -1.54
C ASN A 16 8.35 -5.72 -2.95
N PRO A 17 9.52 -5.11 -3.22
CA PRO A 17 10.16 -5.17 -4.53
C PRO A 17 10.56 -6.60 -4.94
N GLN A 18 10.94 -7.46 -3.99
CA GLN A 18 11.39 -8.82 -4.31
C GLN A 18 10.26 -9.66 -4.91
N ASN A 19 9.04 -9.51 -4.38
CA ASN A 19 7.86 -10.20 -4.91
C ASN A 19 7.10 -9.38 -5.96
N GLN A 20 7.52 -8.14 -6.22
CA GLN A 20 6.82 -7.18 -7.08
C GLN A 20 5.36 -6.98 -6.64
N GLU A 21 5.17 -6.70 -5.35
CA GLU A 21 3.85 -6.55 -4.73
C GLU A 21 3.78 -5.32 -3.83
N ILE A 22 2.57 -4.83 -3.59
CA ILE A 22 2.25 -3.89 -2.53
C ILE A 22 1.19 -4.50 -1.62
N GLU A 23 1.42 -4.38 -0.31
CA GLU A 23 0.45 -4.69 0.72
C GLU A 23 -0.18 -3.40 1.25
N ILE A 24 -1.51 -3.35 1.26
CA ILE A 24 -2.33 -2.21 1.68
C ILE A 24 -3.03 -2.57 2.99
N TYR A 25 -2.87 -1.69 3.98
CA TYR A 25 -3.37 -1.87 5.33
C TYR A 25 -4.35 -0.75 5.67
N ARG A 26 -5.54 -1.11 6.13
CA ARG A 26 -6.59 -0.18 6.57
C ARG A 26 -7.11 -0.59 7.94
N GLN A 27 -7.57 0.36 8.73
CA GLN A 27 -8.11 0.09 10.06
C GLN A 27 -9.31 -0.85 9.99
N GLY A 28 -9.30 -1.90 10.81
CA GLY A 28 -10.39 -2.88 10.89
C GLY A 28 -10.59 -3.75 9.64
N GLN A 29 -9.68 -3.71 8.67
CA GLN A 29 -9.75 -4.52 7.45
C GLN A 29 -8.58 -5.49 7.36
N LEU A 30 -8.80 -6.61 6.67
CA LEU A 30 -7.72 -7.51 6.30
C LEU A 30 -6.76 -6.81 5.34
N ARG A 31 -5.48 -7.17 5.39
CA ARG A 31 -4.51 -6.67 4.41
C ARG A 31 -4.94 -7.07 3.01
N GLU A 32 -4.78 -6.14 2.08
CA GLU A 32 -4.99 -6.35 0.66
C GLU A 32 -3.62 -6.41 -0.02
N VAL A 33 -3.42 -7.33 -0.95
CA VAL A 33 -2.16 -7.47 -1.69
C VAL A 33 -2.44 -7.28 -3.17
N ARG A 34 -1.61 -6.47 -3.84
CA ARG A 34 -1.66 -6.26 -5.29
C ARG A 34 -0.29 -6.46 -5.91
N SER A 35 -0.22 -7.13 -7.05
CA SER A 35 1.00 -7.23 -7.85
C SER A 35 1.29 -5.93 -8.61
N LEU A 36 2.57 -5.67 -8.88
CA LEU A 36 3.06 -4.54 -9.67
C LEU A 36 3.10 -4.86 -11.18
N PRO A 37 2.86 -3.87 -12.06
CA PRO A 37 2.58 -2.47 -11.76
C PRO A 37 1.16 -2.26 -11.23
N THR A 38 0.97 -1.22 -10.42
CA THR A 38 -0.36 -0.92 -9.86
C THR A 38 -0.60 0.58 -9.68
N GLN A 39 -1.88 0.93 -9.65
CA GLN A 39 -2.35 2.26 -9.30
C GLN A 39 -3.25 2.14 -8.08
N PHE A 40 -3.02 3.01 -7.11
CA PHE A 40 -3.73 3.02 -5.85
C PHE A 40 -4.19 4.45 -5.51
N PRO A 41 -5.50 4.74 -5.53
CA PRO A 41 -6.00 6.02 -5.07
C PRO A 41 -5.80 6.12 -3.55
N GLY A 42 -5.52 7.32 -3.03
CA GLY A 42 -5.39 7.58 -1.59
C GLY A 42 -6.68 7.44 -0.77
N GLU A 43 -7.77 7.03 -1.42
CA GLU A 43 -9.10 6.82 -0.84
C GLU A 43 -9.62 8.06 -0.08
N ALA A 44 -10.48 7.85 0.91
CA ALA A 44 -11.01 8.92 1.75
C ALA A 44 -9.95 9.55 2.68
N VAL A 45 -8.84 8.85 2.95
CA VAL A 45 -7.78 9.31 3.85
C VAL A 45 -6.91 10.38 3.17
N LEU A 46 -6.64 10.22 1.87
CA LEU A 46 -5.90 11.18 1.05
C LEU A 46 -6.70 11.50 -0.22
N PRO A 47 -7.77 12.32 -0.12
CA PRO A 47 -8.62 12.63 -1.26
C PRO A 47 -7.82 13.29 -2.41
N GLY A 48 -7.99 12.79 -3.63
CA GLY A 48 -7.30 13.31 -4.82
C GLY A 48 -5.87 12.80 -5.01
N PHE A 49 -5.32 12.03 -4.07
CA PHE A 49 -4.02 11.38 -4.23
C PHE A 49 -4.13 10.13 -5.10
N MET A 50 -3.12 9.89 -5.95
CA MET A 50 -2.96 8.69 -6.75
C MET A 50 -1.51 8.22 -6.67
N LEU A 51 -1.29 7.03 -6.13
CA LEU A 51 0.00 6.37 -6.12
C LEU A 51 0.10 5.46 -7.35
N GLN A 52 1.10 5.69 -8.18
CA GLN A 52 1.44 4.81 -9.30
C GLN A 52 2.80 4.19 -8.99
N ILE A 53 2.87 2.85 -8.98
CA ILE A 53 4.11 2.12 -8.74
C ILE A 53 4.32 1.12 -9.87
N ASP A 54 5.43 1.30 -10.57
CA ASP A 54 5.92 0.37 -11.58
C ASP A 54 6.73 -0.77 -10.96
N ARG A 55 7.09 -1.74 -11.80
CA ARG A 55 7.96 -2.84 -11.38
C ARG A 55 9.36 -2.32 -11.04
N PHE A 56 9.92 -2.83 -9.95
CA PHE A 56 11.31 -2.60 -9.59
C PHE A 56 12.17 -3.56 -10.42
N VAL A 57 12.93 -3.02 -11.36
CA VAL A 57 13.90 -3.79 -12.15
C VAL A 57 15.30 -3.49 -11.64
N GLU A 58 16.13 -4.53 -11.50
CA GLU A 58 17.57 -4.36 -11.29
C GLU A 58 18.22 -4.20 -12.69
N ASP A 59 19.12 -3.22 -12.83
CA ASP A 59 19.92 -2.97 -14.04
C ASP A 59 20.98 -4.06 -14.31
#